data_AF-A0A2G9S3H1-F1
#
_entry.id   AF-A0A2G9S3H1-F1
#
_cell.length_a   1.000
_cell.length_b   1.000
_cell.length_c   1.000
_cell.angle_alpha   90.00
_cell.angle_beta   90.00
_cell.angle_gamma   90.00
#
_symmetry.space_group_name_H-M   'P 1'
#
loop_
_entity.id
_entity.type
_entity.pdbx_description
1 polymer ?
#
loop_
_entity_poly.entity_id
_entity_poly.type
_entity_poly.pdbx_seq_one_letter_code
_entity_poly.pdbx_strand_id
1 'polypeptide(L)'
;MCFCPCRHIFLGFSKCGRFVLSYTSDVLDDDFSFYSYHLYWWHFQGHSKLRLDEEIYSDLFLTVCEWPSDSSKVIVFGFNTSGNGMIMNMMSDENHRDIYISTVSAPPTSPCIDCRESGTGPCLLHSFMLHTKYQVVYPFPTFQPAFQLKKDHVVLLNTSYSLVACAISVHPAGDQESSRILYSKQSHHSTRPNSSPSASPCTPSSSSSQSPHLPDPSSPPPPETPPAVTRAREFVAGIFRRAREASGIEHQDKGEKAGPSRQSPSQPAEPDSPVWHRPAGEGSAHKSNRSEEPSYVNYSRLRYVLGEVPENDRASEYEDDKMSLPFLVTDLKGQHLKPLNDKACFQGQHLCVEQLTLDFEYVINEVIRHDASWSQQFCSFSDYDIVILEMCPDTNKVIMNIGLLLLAFPPPQEDTQLRPKTHHTSLKVAWDLDTGVFSTLSVDDLTEVKVAVSGARTGRVA
;
A
#
# COMPACT_ATOMS: atom_id res chain seq x y z
N MET A 1 7.95 49.94 -10.17
CA MET A 1 8.39 49.12 -11.32
C MET A 1 8.35 47.67 -10.90
N CYS A 2 7.38 46.90 -11.40
CA CYS A 2 7.24 45.49 -11.10
C CYS A 2 8.23 44.69 -11.94
N PHE A 3 9.31 44.22 -11.33
CA PHE A 3 10.08 43.11 -11.88
C PHE A 3 9.21 41.85 -11.74
N CYS A 4 8.86 41.20 -12.86
CA CYS A 4 8.28 39.86 -12.84
C CYS A 4 9.25 38.91 -13.56
N PRO A 5 10.33 38.43 -12.91
CA PRO A 5 11.26 37.49 -13.52
C PRO A 5 10.88 36.03 -13.28
N CYS A 6 9.93 35.74 -12.38
CA CYS A 6 9.55 34.37 -12.01
C CYS A 6 8.17 34.03 -12.59
N ARG A 7 8.09 33.00 -13.44
CA ARG A 7 6.84 32.57 -14.10
C ARG A 7 5.96 31.79 -13.12
N HIS A 8 5.25 32.51 -12.24
CA HIS A 8 4.30 31.90 -11.31
C HIS A 8 3.04 31.38 -12.02
N ILE A 9 2.64 30.16 -11.68
CA ILE A 9 1.37 29.54 -12.08
C ILE A 9 0.45 29.52 -10.85
N PHE A 10 -0.59 30.34 -10.85
CA PHE A 10 -1.54 30.45 -9.74
C PHE A 10 -2.56 29.31 -9.77
N LEU A 11 -2.74 28.65 -8.61
CA LEU A 11 -3.56 27.46 -8.44
C LEU A 11 -4.98 27.79 -7.95
N GLY A 12 -5.10 28.78 -7.07
CA GLY A 12 -6.38 29.18 -6.47
C GLY A 12 -6.25 29.66 -5.04
N PHE A 13 -7.40 29.88 -4.40
CA PHE A 13 -7.48 30.27 -2.99
C PHE A 13 -7.50 29.05 -2.08
N SER A 14 -6.91 29.17 -0.89
CA SER A 14 -7.14 28.21 0.20
C SER A 14 -8.60 28.23 0.66
N LYS A 15 -9.10 27.14 1.26
CA LYS A 15 -10.48 27.03 1.78
C LYS A 15 -10.85 28.17 2.74
N CYS A 16 -9.89 28.63 3.55
CA CYS A 16 -10.11 29.74 4.48
C CYS A 16 -10.08 31.13 3.82
N GLY A 17 -9.78 31.23 2.53
CA GLY A 17 -9.71 32.48 1.77
C GLY A 17 -8.53 33.41 2.12
N ARG A 18 -7.69 33.02 3.08
CA ARG A 18 -6.56 33.86 3.54
C ARG A 18 -5.37 33.84 2.60
N PHE A 19 -5.23 32.77 1.83
CA PHE A 19 -4.07 32.56 0.96
C PHE A 19 -4.48 32.29 -0.48
N VAL A 20 -3.66 32.76 -1.41
CA VAL A 20 -3.62 32.27 -2.79
C VAL A 20 -2.38 31.39 -2.91
N LEU A 21 -2.49 30.23 -3.57
CA LEU A 21 -1.36 29.35 -3.84
C LEU A 21 -0.89 29.52 -5.28
N SER A 22 0.42 29.44 -5.50
CA SER A 22 1.01 29.33 -6.83
C SER A 22 2.19 28.38 -6.78
N TYR A 23 2.64 27.88 -7.93
CA TYR A 23 3.95 27.26 -8.05
C TYR A 23 4.82 27.90 -9.14
N THR A 24 6.13 27.70 -9.06
CA THR A 24 7.07 27.91 -10.18
C THR A 24 7.60 26.56 -10.63
N SER A 25 8.02 26.50 -11.89
CA SER A 25 8.73 25.37 -12.48
C SER A 25 9.98 25.94 -13.12
N ASP A 26 11.11 25.81 -12.43
CA ASP A 26 12.39 26.34 -12.84
C ASP A 26 13.24 25.22 -13.44
N VAL A 27 13.88 25.47 -14.58
CA VAL A 27 14.83 24.53 -15.18
C VAL A 27 16.20 24.77 -14.54
N LEU A 28 16.73 23.78 -13.83
CA LEU A 28 17.98 23.87 -13.08
C LEU A 28 19.22 23.74 -13.97
N ASP A 29 19.12 23.05 -15.10
CA ASP A 29 20.21 22.84 -16.04
C ASP A 29 19.71 22.83 -17.50
N ASP A 30 20.33 23.65 -18.35
CA ASP A 30 20.03 23.75 -19.78
C ASP A 30 20.44 22.47 -20.55
N ASP A 31 21.43 21.71 -20.05
CA ASP A 31 21.96 20.54 -20.75
C ASP A 31 21.16 19.25 -20.47
N PHE A 32 20.53 19.14 -19.29
CA PHE A 32 19.82 17.93 -18.83
C PHE A 32 18.33 18.14 -18.51
N SER A 33 17.80 19.35 -18.65
CA SER A 33 16.38 19.68 -18.43
C SER A 33 15.83 19.15 -17.08
N PHE A 34 16.54 19.45 -15.98
CA PHE A 34 16.05 19.20 -14.63
C PHE A 34 15.02 20.26 -14.23
N TYR A 35 13.89 19.85 -13.69
CA TYR A 35 12.84 20.73 -13.20
C TYR A 35 12.88 20.79 -11.66
N SER A 36 12.82 22.00 -11.12
CA SER A 36 12.60 22.30 -9.71
C SER A 36 11.26 23.01 -9.55
N TYR A 37 10.44 22.53 -8.61
CA TYR A 37 9.12 23.07 -8.37
C TYR A 37 9.07 23.76 -7.02
N HIS A 38 8.61 25.01 -6.96
CA HIS A 38 8.48 25.74 -5.69
C HIS A 38 7.02 26.07 -5.46
N LEU A 39 6.47 25.71 -4.30
CA LEU A 39 5.12 26.11 -3.88
C LEU A 39 5.18 27.44 -3.13
N TYR A 40 4.22 28.33 -3.34
CA TYR A 40 4.16 29.65 -2.70
C TYR A 40 2.81 29.87 -2.04
N TRP A 41 2.83 30.45 -0.84
CA TRP A 41 1.66 30.94 -0.13
C TRP A 41 1.65 32.47 -0.16
N TRP A 42 0.69 33.03 -0.88
CA TRP A 42 0.48 34.47 -0.94
C TRP A 42 -0.61 34.83 0.04
N HIS A 43 -0.28 35.49 1.15
CA HIS A 43 -1.31 36.03 2.03
C HIS A 43 -2.05 37.13 1.26
N PHE A 44 -3.38 37.15 1.34
CA PHE A 44 -4.21 38.15 0.66
C PHE A 44 -4.02 39.59 1.21
N GLN A 45 -2.95 39.82 1.98
CA GLN A 45 -2.47 41.11 2.47
C GLN A 45 -0.92 41.21 2.58
N GLY A 46 -0.14 40.35 1.90
CA GLY A 46 1.35 40.38 1.93
C GLY A 46 2.06 39.08 1.48
N HIS A 47 3.36 39.13 1.18
CA HIS A 47 4.11 38.05 0.52
C HIS A 47 4.85 37.09 1.47
N SER A 48 4.78 35.78 1.21
CA SER A 48 5.70 34.75 1.74
C SER A 48 6.06 33.73 0.66
N LYS A 49 7.26 33.14 0.71
CA LYS A 49 7.77 32.15 -0.28
C LYS A 49 8.10 30.82 0.41
N LEU A 50 7.85 29.68 -0.26
CA LEU A 50 8.39 28.36 0.12
C LEU A 50 9.13 27.75 -1.09
N ARG A 51 9.98 26.74 -0.83
CA ARG A 51 10.85 26.08 -1.81
C ARG A 51 10.75 24.56 -1.66
N LEU A 52 10.71 23.84 -2.78
CA LEU A 52 10.83 22.38 -2.86
C LEU A 52 11.95 22.11 -3.88
N ASP A 53 12.97 21.34 -3.48
CA ASP A 53 14.15 21.04 -4.28
C ASP A 53 14.22 19.52 -4.52
N GLU A 54 13.73 19.06 -5.67
CA GLU A 54 13.97 17.71 -6.19
C GLU A 54 14.37 17.78 -7.66
N GLU A 55 15.19 16.82 -8.11
CA GLU A 55 15.61 16.67 -9.51
C GLU A 55 14.54 15.87 -10.28
N ILE A 56 13.75 16.55 -11.11
CA ILE A 56 12.68 15.93 -11.91
C ILE A 56 13.01 16.08 -13.40
N TYR A 57 12.93 14.99 -14.17
CA TYR A 57 13.40 14.94 -15.57
C TYR A 57 12.33 15.33 -16.62
N SER A 58 11.10 15.63 -16.20
CA SER A 58 10.00 16.00 -17.10
C SER A 58 8.96 16.88 -16.41
N ASP A 59 8.26 17.72 -17.17
CA ASP A 59 7.24 18.60 -16.60
C ASP A 59 6.10 17.80 -15.92
N LEU A 60 5.71 18.23 -14.71
CA LEU A 60 4.72 17.58 -13.86
C LEU A 60 3.34 18.22 -14.00
N PHE A 61 2.33 17.38 -14.05
CA PHE A 61 0.97 17.78 -13.74
C PHE A 61 0.81 17.84 -12.23
N LEU A 62 0.82 19.05 -11.69
CA LEU A 62 0.66 19.31 -10.26
C LEU A 62 -0.79 19.60 -9.90
N THR A 63 -1.26 18.97 -8.83
CA THR A 63 -2.53 19.29 -8.16
C THR A 63 -2.28 19.51 -6.68
N VAL A 64 -2.77 20.61 -6.11
CA VAL A 64 -2.69 20.89 -4.67
C VAL A 64 -4.06 20.70 -4.05
N CYS A 65 -4.13 19.94 -2.97
CA CYS A 65 -5.37 19.60 -2.27
C CYS A 65 -5.29 19.98 -0.78
N GLU A 66 -6.45 20.34 -0.23
CA GLU A 66 -6.67 20.58 1.21
C GLU A 66 -7.59 19.49 1.77
N TRP A 67 -7.26 18.93 2.94
CA TRP A 67 -8.12 17.99 3.66
C TRP A 67 -9.47 18.65 4.05
N PRO A 68 -10.53 17.86 4.29
CA PRO A 68 -11.87 18.36 4.57
C PRO A 68 -11.91 19.41 5.69
N SER A 69 -11.30 19.11 6.84
CA SER A 69 -11.34 19.96 8.04
C SER A 69 -9.94 20.35 8.52
N ASP A 70 -8.90 19.61 8.15
CA ASP A 70 -7.53 19.94 8.54
C ASP A 70 -6.90 20.98 7.60
N SER A 71 -6.69 22.19 8.11
CA SER A 71 -6.02 23.29 7.43
C SER A 71 -4.55 23.48 7.84
N SER A 72 -3.98 22.59 8.67
CA SER A 72 -2.60 22.73 9.15
C SER A 72 -1.56 22.35 8.09
N LYS A 73 -1.98 21.70 7.01
CA LYS A 73 -1.13 21.18 5.94
C LYS A 73 -1.91 21.05 4.64
N VAL A 74 -1.17 21.00 3.53
CA VAL A 74 -1.69 20.71 2.19
C VAL A 74 -0.94 19.52 1.60
N ILE A 75 -1.53 18.87 0.61
CA ILE A 75 -0.88 17.80 -0.15
C ILE A 75 -0.76 18.22 -1.62
N VAL A 76 0.40 17.97 -2.20
CA VAL A 76 0.73 18.23 -3.59
C VAL A 76 0.92 16.88 -4.27
N PHE A 77 0.09 16.61 -5.28
CA PHE A 77 0.19 15.46 -6.15
C PHE A 77 0.84 15.89 -7.47
N GLY A 78 1.93 15.25 -7.85
CA GLY A 78 2.60 15.46 -9.12
C GLY A 78 2.74 14.16 -9.89
N PHE A 79 2.51 14.19 -11.20
CA PHE A 79 2.79 13.05 -12.05
C PHE A 79 3.28 13.49 -13.42
N ASN A 80 4.11 12.66 -14.03
CA ASN A 80 4.63 12.89 -15.37
C ASN A 80 3.55 12.41 -16.36
N THR A 81 3.19 13.22 -17.35
CA THR A 81 2.57 12.66 -18.55
C THR A 81 3.68 12.13 -19.44
N SER A 82 3.63 10.84 -19.76
CA SER A 82 4.45 10.27 -20.82
C SER A 82 4.18 11.03 -22.12
N GLY A 83 5.10 11.93 -22.49
CA GLY A 83 5.10 12.64 -23.77
C GLY A 83 4.95 14.15 -23.68
N ASN A 84 6.08 14.87 -23.52
CA ASN A 84 6.55 15.85 -24.52
C ASN A 84 7.93 16.40 -24.11
N GLY A 85 8.95 16.31 -24.99
CA GLY A 85 10.16 17.13 -24.81
C GLY A 85 11.49 16.53 -25.29
N MET A 86 11.63 16.33 -26.61
CA MET A 86 12.90 16.53 -27.36
C MET A 86 14.21 15.85 -26.92
N ILE A 87 14.19 14.75 -26.15
CA ILE A 87 15.30 13.78 -26.15
C ILE A 87 14.75 12.43 -26.60
N MET A 88 14.51 12.34 -27.91
CA MET A 88 14.41 11.04 -28.59
C MET A 88 15.70 10.25 -28.30
N ASN A 89 15.53 9.01 -27.82
CA ASN A 89 16.52 7.90 -27.78
C ASN A 89 17.14 7.45 -26.44
N MET A 90 16.69 7.89 -25.26
CA MET A 90 17.03 7.16 -24.02
C MET A 90 15.81 6.89 -23.13
N MET A 91 15.16 5.75 -23.40
CA MET A 91 14.40 4.93 -22.46
C MET A 91 13.35 5.62 -21.58
N SER A 92 12.34 6.30 -22.14
CA SER A 92 11.09 6.48 -21.40
C SER A 92 10.37 5.14 -21.36
N ASP A 93 10.33 4.50 -20.19
CA ASP A 93 9.56 3.26 -20.02
C ASP A 93 8.07 3.60 -20.07
N GLU A 94 7.45 3.44 -21.24
CA GLU A 94 6.03 3.74 -21.47
C GLU A 94 5.09 2.96 -20.52
N ASN A 95 5.59 1.90 -19.88
CA ASN A 95 4.81 1.05 -18.99
C ASN A 95 4.76 1.56 -17.55
N HIS A 96 5.60 2.53 -17.19
CA HIS A 96 5.68 3.07 -15.84
C HIS A 96 5.36 4.56 -15.82
N ARG A 97 4.80 5.02 -14.70
CA ARG A 97 4.60 6.44 -14.42
C ARG A 97 5.07 6.76 -13.01
N ASP A 98 5.91 7.77 -12.91
CA ASP A 98 6.32 8.33 -11.63
C ASP A 98 5.21 9.18 -11.03
N ILE A 99 4.90 8.92 -9.76
CA ILE A 99 4.00 9.70 -8.92
C ILE A 99 4.82 10.32 -7.78
N TYR A 100 4.65 11.62 -7.60
CA TYR A 100 5.31 12.43 -6.58
C TYR A 100 4.24 12.97 -5.63
N ILE A 101 4.43 12.77 -4.32
CA ILE A 101 3.53 13.26 -3.29
C ILE A 101 4.33 14.07 -2.28
N SER A 102 3.94 15.33 -2.08
CA SER A 102 4.49 16.18 -1.02
C SER A 102 3.40 16.67 -0.09
N THR A 103 3.49 16.35 1.19
CA THR A 103 2.68 16.99 2.23
C THR A 103 3.47 18.13 2.87
N VAL A 104 2.92 19.33 2.89
CA VAL A 104 3.62 20.55 3.32
C VAL A 104 2.81 21.24 4.42
N SER A 105 3.46 21.62 5.52
CA SER A 105 2.83 22.42 6.58
C SER A 105 2.35 23.77 6.06
N ALA A 106 1.15 24.18 6.48
CA ALA A 106 0.60 25.49 6.16
C ALA A 106 1.18 26.58 7.09
N PRO A 107 1.29 27.84 6.63
CA PRO A 107 1.68 28.95 7.49
C PRO A 107 0.70 29.14 8.66
N PRO A 108 1.19 29.59 9.84
CA PRO A 108 0.32 29.85 10.99
C PRO A 108 -0.70 30.93 10.66
N THR A 109 -1.97 30.68 10.96
CA THR A 109 -3.05 31.65 10.69
C THR A 109 -3.31 32.61 11.85
N SER A 110 -2.71 32.34 13.00
CA SER A 110 -2.70 33.17 14.20
C SER A 110 -1.32 33.10 14.86
N PRO A 111 -0.95 34.05 15.74
CA PRO A 111 0.31 33.96 16.48
C PRO A 111 0.44 32.61 17.18
N CYS A 112 1.47 31.84 16.84
CA CYS A 112 1.76 30.54 17.43
C CYS A 112 2.75 30.70 18.58
N ILE A 113 2.39 30.19 19.76
CA ILE A 113 3.23 30.24 20.96
C ILE A 113 4.51 29.44 20.75
N ASP A 114 4.40 28.22 20.23
CA ASP A 114 5.57 27.36 19.98
C ASP A 114 6.54 28.01 18.99
N CYS A 115 6.06 28.64 17.91
CA CYS A 115 6.92 29.38 16.97
C CYS A 115 7.61 30.58 17.63
N ARG A 116 6.97 31.21 18.62
CA ARG A 116 7.54 32.36 19.33
C ARG A 116 8.58 31.91 20.36
N GLU A 117 8.34 30.79 21.02
CA GLU A 117 9.22 30.24 22.07
C GLU A 117 10.42 29.47 21.50
N SER A 118 10.29 28.90 20.30
CA SER A 118 11.32 28.01 19.74
C SER A 118 12.67 28.70 19.51
N GLY A 119 12.74 30.04 19.40
CA GLY A 119 13.97 30.84 19.31
C GLY A 119 14.86 30.59 18.07
N THR A 120 14.69 29.45 17.40
CA THR A 120 15.51 28.90 16.31
C THR A 120 14.75 28.86 14.97
N GLY A 121 13.46 29.18 14.97
CA GLY A 121 12.61 29.16 13.78
C GLY A 121 11.15 28.78 14.08
N PRO A 122 10.35 28.52 13.03
CA PRO A 122 9.00 27.99 13.18
C PRO A 122 9.00 26.63 13.90
N CYS A 123 7.92 26.35 14.64
CA CYS A 123 7.74 25.05 15.29
C CYS A 123 7.42 23.95 14.27
N LEU A 124 7.49 22.69 14.70
CA LEU A 124 7.32 21.54 13.81
C LEU A 124 5.97 21.52 13.09
N LEU A 125 4.87 21.88 13.77
CA LEU A 125 3.54 22.00 13.17
C LEU A 125 3.49 22.94 11.95
N HIS A 126 4.30 24.00 11.97
CA HIS A 126 4.32 25.05 10.95
C HIS A 126 5.57 24.97 10.05
N SER A 127 6.40 23.95 10.22
CA SER A 127 7.61 23.78 9.43
C SER A 127 8.01 22.33 9.30
N PHE A 128 7.25 21.60 8.49
CA PHE A 128 7.64 20.29 8.00
C PHE A 128 7.21 20.09 6.54
N MET A 129 7.92 19.19 5.89
CA MET A 129 7.62 18.68 4.56
C MET A 129 7.87 17.17 4.58
N LEU A 130 6.90 16.42 4.05
CA LEU A 130 6.99 14.99 3.85
C LEU A 130 6.90 14.73 2.35
N HIS A 131 7.91 14.09 1.77
CA HIS A 131 7.95 13.76 0.36
C HIS A 131 8.04 12.25 0.15
N THR A 132 7.35 11.74 -0.86
CA THR A 132 7.51 10.37 -1.35
C THR A 132 7.34 10.31 -2.86
N LYS A 133 8.04 9.36 -3.47
CA LYS A 133 7.97 9.02 -4.88
C LYS A 133 7.69 7.53 -5.01
N TYR A 134 6.75 7.16 -5.88
CA TYR A 134 6.51 5.76 -6.24
C TYR A 134 6.15 5.63 -7.72
N GLN A 135 6.29 4.41 -8.24
CA GLN A 135 5.97 4.10 -9.63
C GLN A 135 4.67 3.32 -9.72
N VAL A 136 3.87 3.63 -10.75
CA VAL A 136 2.65 2.90 -11.08
C VAL A 136 2.75 2.32 -12.48
N VAL A 137 2.06 1.20 -12.72
CA VAL A 137 2.01 0.49 -14.01
C VAL A 137 0.64 0.57 -14.65
N TYR A 138 0.56 0.25 -15.95
CA TYR A 138 -0.72 0.15 -16.67
C TYR A 138 -1.56 -1.04 -16.16
N PRO A 139 -2.89 -0.90 -16.02
CA PRO A 139 -3.67 0.34 -16.17
C PRO A 139 -3.35 1.34 -15.05
N PHE A 140 -3.00 2.57 -15.44
CA PHE A 140 -2.55 3.56 -14.46
C PHE A 140 -3.70 3.92 -13.50
N PRO A 141 -3.50 3.82 -12.16
CA PRO A 141 -4.52 4.12 -11.17
C PRO A 141 -5.16 5.50 -11.37
N THR A 142 -6.46 5.59 -11.15
CA THR A 142 -7.16 6.88 -11.24
C THR A 142 -6.83 7.77 -10.05
N PHE A 143 -6.57 9.05 -10.31
CA PHE A 143 -6.48 10.06 -9.25
C PHE A 143 -7.89 10.47 -8.80
N GLN A 144 -8.23 10.18 -7.53
CA GLN A 144 -9.55 10.38 -6.92
C GLN A 144 -9.43 11.19 -5.60
N PRO A 145 -8.98 12.46 -5.64
CA PRO A 145 -8.65 13.23 -4.43
C PRO A 145 -9.81 13.36 -3.44
N ALA A 146 -11.05 13.43 -3.94
CA ALA A 146 -12.25 13.51 -3.11
C ALA A 146 -12.47 12.28 -2.20
N PHE A 147 -11.99 11.10 -2.61
CA PHE A 147 -12.03 9.89 -1.79
C PHE A 147 -10.69 9.66 -1.07
N GLN A 148 -9.57 9.86 -1.76
CA GLN A 148 -8.23 9.62 -1.23
C GLN A 148 -7.91 10.51 -0.02
N LEU A 149 -8.52 11.69 0.10
CA LEU A 149 -8.30 12.65 1.19
C LEU A 149 -9.54 12.82 2.08
N LYS A 150 -10.55 11.95 1.96
CA LYS A 150 -11.84 12.13 2.63
C LYS A 150 -11.75 12.04 4.16
N LYS A 151 -10.72 11.36 4.70
CA LYS A 151 -10.40 11.34 6.13
C LYS A 151 -9.27 12.31 6.41
N ASP A 152 -9.49 13.25 7.33
CA ASP A 152 -8.47 14.20 7.77
C ASP A 152 -7.20 13.47 8.22
N HIS A 153 -6.04 14.06 7.92
CA HIS A 153 -4.69 13.53 8.18
C HIS A 153 -4.29 12.28 7.38
N VAL A 154 -5.22 11.63 6.67
CA VAL A 154 -4.96 10.40 5.91
C VAL A 154 -4.98 10.66 4.41
N VAL A 155 -4.06 10.03 3.68
CA VAL A 155 -4.10 9.90 2.22
C VAL A 155 -4.07 8.42 1.83
N LEU A 156 -4.95 8.02 0.91
CA LEU A 156 -4.95 6.70 0.29
C LEU A 156 -4.14 6.74 -1.02
N LEU A 157 -3.08 5.94 -1.13
CA LEU A 157 -2.18 5.88 -2.27
C LEU A 157 -2.28 4.51 -2.95
N ASN A 158 -2.79 4.49 -4.17
CA ASN A 158 -2.80 3.30 -5.01
C ASN A 158 -1.47 3.21 -5.77
N THR A 159 -0.70 2.14 -5.50
CA THR A 159 0.64 1.90 -6.04
C THR A 159 0.64 0.91 -7.22
N SER A 160 -0.53 0.65 -7.80
CA SER A 160 -0.84 -0.47 -8.71
C SER A 160 -0.82 -1.86 -8.06
N TYR A 161 -0.01 -2.10 -7.01
CA TYR A 161 0.11 -3.42 -6.37
C TYR A 161 -0.51 -3.48 -4.97
N SER A 162 -0.61 -2.32 -4.32
CA SER A 162 -1.19 -2.20 -2.99
C SER A 162 -1.94 -0.88 -2.82
N LEU A 163 -2.82 -0.85 -1.81
CA LEU A 163 -3.38 0.38 -1.30
C LEU A 163 -2.67 0.73 0.01
N VAL A 164 -2.02 1.88 0.05
CA VAL A 164 -1.34 2.40 1.24
C VAL A 164 -2.18 3.52 1.85
N ALA A 165 -2.64 3.34 3.09
CA ALA A 165 -3.15 4.43 3.90
C ALA A 165 -1.98 5.07 4.64
N CYS A 166 -1.68 6.34 4.35
CA CYS A 166 -0.63 7.09 5.02
C CYS A 166 -1.26 8.19 5.90
N ALA A 167 -0.98 8.18 7.20
CA ALA A 167 -1.43 9.20 8.13
C ALA A 167 -0.28 10.07 8.63
N ILE A 168 -0.53 11.38 8.66
CA ILE A 168 0.50 12.41 8.92
C ILE A 168 -0.02 13.39 9.97
N SER A 169 0.60 13.36 11.16
CA SER A 169 0.17 14.18 12.30
C SER A 169 1.34 14.71 13.11
N VAL A 170 1.17 15.89 13.70
CA VAL A 170 2.15 16.48 14.62
C VAL A 170 1.53 16.46 16.01
N HIS A 171 2.23 15.85 16.97
CA HIS A 171 1.79 15.75 18.35
C HIS A 171 2.50 16.78 19.22
N PRO A 172 1.79 17.43 20.16
CA PRO A 172 2.38 18.36 21.10
C PRO A 172 3.25 17.64 22.15
N ALA A 173 4.05 18.43 22.86
CA ALA A 173 4.81 17.98 24.01
C ALA A 173 3.89 17.35 25.08
N GLY A 174 4.17 16.11 25.48
CA GLY A 174 3.45 15.42 26.55
C GLY A 174 2.23 14.59 26.11
N ASP A 175 1.88 14.58 24.82
CA ASP A 175 0.89 13.65 24.30
C ASP A 175 1.50 12.24 24.28
N GLN A 176 0.98 11.36 25.15
CA GLN A 176 1.40 9.95 25.15
C GLN A 176 0.81 9.20 23.96
N GLU A 177 1.34 8.00 23.74
CA GLU A 177 1.16 7.01 22.67
C GLU A 177 -0.28 6.74 22.13
N SER A 178 -1.30 7.39 22.68
CA SER A 178 -2.74 7.17 22.50
C SER A 178 -3.37 7.68 21.21
N SER A 179 -2.74 8.60 20.47
CA SER A 179 -3.33 9.18 19.25
C SER A 179 -2.80 8.48 17.99
N ARG A 180 -3.03 7.17 17.87
CA ARG A 180 -2.83 6.47 16.59
C ARG A 180 -3.99 6.79 15.67
N ILE A 181 -3.69 7.21 14.45
CA ILE A 181 -4.71 7.52 13.44
C ILE A 181 -5.08 6.27 12.67
N LEU A 182 -4.09 5.39 12.45
CA LEU A 182 -4.25 4.11 11.77
C LEU A 182 -3.94 2.98 12.75
N TYR A 183 -4.66 1.88 12.58
CA TYR A 183 -4.37 0.59 13.20
C TYR A 183 -4.21 0.63 14.74
N SER A 184 -5.30 0.30 15.42
CA SER A 184 -5.32 0.11 16.86
C SER A 184 -5.17 -1.36 17.19
N LYS A 185 -4.07 -1.72 17.85
CA LYS A 185 -3.93 -3.04 18.49
C LYS A 185 -4.92 -3.10 19.64
N GLN A 186 -6.13 -3.58 19.40
CA GLN A 186 -7.07 -3.86 20.48
C GLN A 186 -6.44 -4.91 21.40
N SER A 187 -6.00 -4.46 22.58
CA SER A 187 -6.00 -5.35 23.74
C SER A 187 -7.47 -5.55 24.10
N HIS A 188 -7.98 -6.77 23.90
CA HIS A 188 -9.32 -7.14 24.34
C HIS A 188 -9.40 -7.13 25.88
N HIS A 189 -9.36 -5.96 26.52
CA HIS A 189 -9.93 -5.81 27.85
C HIS A 189 -11.44 -5.75 27.70
N SER A 190 -12.07 -6.93 27.79
CA SER A 190 -13.51 -7.07 27.96
C SER A 190 -13.96 -6.27 29.17
N THR A 191 -14.38 -5.03 28.95
CA THR A 191 -15.14 -4.27 29.95
C THR A 191 -16.58 -4.75 29.82
N ARG A 192 -16.90 -5.80 30.58
CA ARG A 192 -18.25 -6.32 30.75
C ARG A 192 -19.13 -5.16 31.26
N PRO A 193 -20.23 -4.78 30.59
CA PRO A 193 -21.13 -3.78 31.13
C PRO A 193 -21.87 -4.41 32.32
N ASN A 194 -21.49 -3.96 33.52
CA ASN A 194 -22.16 -4.31 34.76
C ASN A 194 -23.51 -3.57 34.78
N SER A 195 -24.58 -4.24 34.35
CA SER A 195 -25.95 -3.77 34.59
C SER A 195 -26.80 -4.95 35.05
N SER A 196 -27.04 -4.99 36.35
CA SER A 196 -28.00 -5.88 37.00
C SER A 196 -29.41 -5.26 36.88
N PRO A 197 -30.46 -6.05 36.61
CA PRO A 197 -31.78 -5.75 37.10
C PRO A 197 -32.18 -6.69 38.24
N SER A 198 -32.79 -6.10 39.28
CA SER A 198 -33.30 -6.75 40.48
C SER A 198 -34.41 -7.75 40.18
N ALA A 199 -34.44 -8.80 41.00
CA ALA A 199 -35.33 -9.95 40.95
C ALA A 199 -36.78 -9.64 41.35
N SER A 200 -37.72 -10.44 40.82
CA SER A 200 -38.77 -11.16 41.57
C SER A 200 -39.61 -12.10 40.66
N PRO A 201 -40.27 -13.13 41.22
CA PRO A 201 -40.18 -14.51 40.70
C PRO A 201 -41.52 -15.10 40.23
N CYS A 202 -41.47 -16.13 39.36
CA CYS A 202 -42.49 -17.18 39.23
C CYS A 202 -41.95 -18.41 38.46
N THR A 203 -41.85 -19.55 39.13
CA THR A 203 -41.86 -20.94 38.61
C THR A 203 -43.18 -21.59 39.08
N PRO A 204 -43.69 -22.73 38.54
CA PRO A 204 -42.98 -23.95 38.08
C PRO A 204 -43.60 -24.55 36.77
N SER A 205 -43.28 -25.70 36.17
CA SER A 205 -42.62 -26.98 36.53
C SER A 205 -42.50 -27.87 35.25
N SER A 206 -41.83 -29.03 35.39
CA SER A 206 -41.80 -30.27 34.56
C SER A 206 -40.70 -30.36 33.49
N SER A 207 -39.53 -30.97 33.75
CA SER A 207 -39.16 -32.42 33.72
C SER A 207 -39.26 -33.01 32.31
N SER A 208 -38.22 -33.58 31.67
CA SER A 208 -37.46 -34.80 32.00
C SER A 208 -36.35 -34.99 30.92
N SER A 209 -35.05 -35.12 31.21
CA SER A 209 -34.25 -36.31 31.58
C SER A 209 -33.47 -37.00 30.41
N GLN A 210 -32.19 -37.32 30.68
CA GLN A 210 -31.26 -38.28 30.04
C GLN A 210 -30.58 -37.87 28.71
N SER A 211 -29.35 -38.24 28.35
CA SER A 211 -28.04 -38.62 28.94
C SER A 211 -27.08 -38.83 27.72
N PRO A 212 -25.74 -38.97 27.87
CA PRO A 212 -24.76 -38.70 26.80
C PRO A 212 -24.39 -39.93 25.94
N HIS A 213 -24.02 -39.72 24.68
CA HIS A 213 -23.44 -40.76 23.80
C HIS A 213 -22.06 -40.33 23.25
N LEU A 214 -21.12 -41.28 23.31
CA LEU A 214 -19.73 -41.27 22.86
C LEU A 214 -19.61 -41.31 21.30
N PRO A 215 -18.42 -41.00 20.73
CA PRO A 215 -18.24 -40.72 19.30
C PRO A 215 -18.08 -41.99 18.43
N ASP A 216 -18.54 -41.89 17.19
CA ASP A 216 -18.45 -42.92 16.14
C ASP A 216 -17.23 -42.66 15.23
N PRO A 217 -16.43 -43.68 14.82
CA PRO A 217 -15.25 -43.49 13.98
C PRO A 217 -15.56 -43.88 12.52
N SER A 218 -15.74 -42.90 11.64
CA SER A 218 -15.54 -43.10 10.18
C SER A 218 -15.58 -41.78 9.41
N SER A 219 -14.41 -41.20 9.16
CA SER A 219 -14.21 -40.18 8.14
C SER A 219 -13.31 -40.75 7.04
N PRO A 220 -13.70 -40.73 5.75
CA PRO A 220 -12.83 -41.15 4.67
C PRO A 220 -11.69 -40.13 4.44
N PRO A 221 -10.54 -40.57 3.88
CA PRO A 221 -9.43 -39.66 3.58
C PRO A 221 -9.82 -38.63 2.51
N PRO A 222 -9.12 -37.47 2.47
CA PRO A 222 -9.42 -36.41 1.50
C PRO A 222 -9.22 -36.90 0.05
N PRO A 223 -10.02 -36.40 -0.91
CA PRO A 223 -9.91 -36.83 -2.30
C PRO A 223 -8.56 -36.40 -2.89
N GLU A 224 -7.89 -37.35 -3.54
CA GLU A 224 -6.67 -37.08 -4.29
C GLU A 224 -6.93 -36.04 -5.39
N THR A 225 -6.00 -35.11 -5.56
CA THR A 225 -6.08 -34.07 -6.60
C THR A 225 -6.27 -34.71 -7.98
N PRO A 226 -7.28 -34.31 -8.77
CA PRO A 226 -7.54 -34.92 -10.07
C PRO A 226 -6.29 -34.85 -10.98
N PRO A 227 -5.99 -35.88 -11.78
CA PRO A 227 -4.81 -35.93 -12.66
C PRO A 227 -4.70 -34.71 -13.60
N ALA A 228 -5.83 -34.09 -13.93
CA ALA A 228 -5.89 -32.86 -14.72
C ALA A 228 -5.31 -31.64 -13.99
N VAL A 229 -5.51 -31.53 -12.68
CA VAL A 229 -4.97 -30.44 -11.83
C VAL A 229 -3.45 -30.58 -11.68
N THR A 230 -2.95 -31.81 -11.55
CA THR A 230 -1.50 -32.09 -11.52
C THR A 230 -0.84 -31.73 -12.85
N ARG A 231 -1.44 -32.13 -13.99
CA ARG A 231 -0.94 -31.77 -15.32
C ARG A 231 -1.00 -30.26 -15.60
N ALA A 232 -2.02 -29.56 -15.09
CA ALA A 232 -2.11 -28.11 -15.20
C ALA A 232 -1.02 -27.41 -14.39
N ARG A 233 -0.72 -27.88 -13.17
CA ARG A 233 0.41 -27.38 -12.36
C ARG A 233 1.75 -27.58 -13.06
N GLU A 234 1.96 -28.74 -13.69
CA GLU A 234 3.18 -29.00 -14.49
C GLU A 234 3.27 -28.12 -15.74
N PHE A 235 2.14 -27.82 -16.40
CA PHE A 235 2.09 -26.91 -17.54
C PHE A 235 2.44 -25.47 -17.14
N VAL A 236 1.88 -24.99 -16.03
CA VAL A 236 2.18 -23.65 -15.46
C VAL A 236 3.64 -23.57 -15.03
N ALA A 237 4.15 -24.58 -14.32
CA ALA A 237 5.58 -24.67 -13.99
C ALA A 237 6.47 -24.68 -15.25
N GLY A 238 6.00 -25.29 -16.34
CA GLY A 238 6.66 -25.25 -17.65
C GLY A 238 6.67 -23.87 -18.31
N ILE A 239 5.63 -23.04 -18.11
CA ILE A 239 5.61 -21.65 -18.55
C ILE A 239 6.59 -20.80 -17.74
N PHE A 240 6.59 -20.92 -16.40
CA PHE A 240 7.52 -20.18 -15.54
C PHE A 240 8.98 -20.55 -15.79
N ARG A 241 9.28 -21.83 -16.04
CA ARG A 241 10.62 -22.28 -16.42
C ARG A 241 11.08 -21.68 -17.75
N ARG A 242 10.22 -21.70 -18.77
CA ARG A 242 10.52 -21.07 -20.08
C ARG A 242 10.64 -19.55 -19.98
N ALA A 243 9.86 -18.91 -19.11
CA ALA A 243 9.98 -17.48 -18.85
C ALA A 243 11.33 -17.12 -18.18
N ARG A 244 11.82 -17.96 -17.25
CA ARG A 244 13.16 -17.80 -16.65
C ARG A 244 14.30 -18.05 -17.65
N GLU A 245 14.13 -19.00 -18.56
CA GLU A 245 15.08 -19.27 -19.65
C GLU A 245 15.09 -18.12 -20.68
N ALA A 246 13.95 -17.45 -20.90
CA ALA A 246 13.84 -16.30 -21.79
C ALA A 246 14.32 -14.97 -21.16
N SER A 247 14.37 -14.86 -19.83
CA SER A 247 14.81 -13.66 -19.12
C SER A 247 16.34 -13.55 -18.94
N GLY A 248 17.13 -14.51 -19.47
CA GLY A 248 18.59 -14.37 -19.56
C GLY A 248 19.35 -14.17 -18.24
N ILE A 249 18.82 -14.62 -17.11
CA ILE A 249 19.52 -14.56 -15.82
C ILE A 249 20.41 -15.80 -15.71
N GLU A 250 21.64 -15.70 -16.21
CA GLU A 250 22.71 -16.64 -15.88
C GLU A 250 23.13 -16.42 -14.42
N HIS A 251 22.82 -17.37 -13.55
CA HIS A 251 23.49 -17.48 -12.26
C HIS A 251 24.94 -17.92 -12.52
N GLN A 252 25.85 -16.95 -12.46
CA GLN A 252 27.29 -17.15 -12.49
C GLN A 252 27.73 -17.81 -11.17
N ASP A 253 27.75 -19.14 -11.15
CA ASP A 253 28.37 -19.90 -10.07
C ASP A 253 29.90 -19.83 -10.25
N LYS A 254 30.57 -19.13 -9.33
CA LYS A 254 32.03 -19.01 -9.29
C LYS A 254 32.61 -20.29 -8.70
N GLY A 255 32.96 -21.24 -9.57
CA GLY A 255 33.82 -22.38 -9.24
C GLY A 255 35.16 -22.28 -9.97
N GLU A 256 36.25 -22.21 -9.20
CA GLU A 256 37.63 -22.06 -9.68
C GLU A 256 38.19 -23.25 -10.49
N LYS A 257 39.24 -22.94 -11.24
CA LYS A 257 39.94 -23.71 -12.29
C LYS A 257 40.51 -25.08 -11.87
N ALA A 258 40.45 -26.06 -12.80
CA ALA A 258 41.61 -26.76 -13.38
C ALA A 258 41.17 -27.69 -14.54
N GLY A 259 41.84 -27.64 -15.70
CA GLY A 259 41.74 -28.65 -16.77
C GLY A 259 43.00 -29.54 -16.83
N PRO A 260 43.26 -30.32 -17.90
CA PRO A 260 42.33 -31.04 -18.79
C PRO A 260 42.79 -32.51 -19.08
N SER A 261 41.89 -33.45 -19.40
CA SER A 261 42.08 -34.44 -20.51
C SER A 261 41.04 -35.57 -20.58
N ARG A 262 40.39 -35.60 -21.75
CA ARG A 262 40.14 -36.74 -22.68
C ARG A 262 39.44 -38.04 -22.22
N GLN A 263 38.46 -38.39 -23.07
CA GLN A 263 37.91 -39.71 -23.48
C GLN A 263 36.60 -40.19 -22.82
N SER A 264 35.52 -40.18 -23.63
CA SER A 264 34.32 -41.03 -23.55
C SER A 264 34.63 -42.45 -24.07
N PRO A 265 33.69 -43.43 -24.14
CA PRO A 265 32.30 -43.50 -23.66
C PRO A 265 31.91 -44.85 -23.00
N SER A 266 30.78 -44.94 -22.28
CA SER A 266 29.85 -46.12 -22.26
C SER A 266 28.65 -45.91 -21.33
N GLN A 267 27.65 -46.77 -21.49
CA GLN A 267 26.21 -46.62 -21.27
C GLN A 267 25.71 -47.06 -19.86
N PRO A 268 24.39 -47.12 -19.57
CA PRO A 268 23.76 -46.61 -18.34
C PRO A 268 23.59 -47.63 -17.22
N ALA A 269 23.38 -47.12 -15.99
CA ALA A 269 22.77 -47.86 -14.90
C ALA A 269 21.92 -46.90 -14.05
N GLU A 270 20.65 -47.26 -13.79
CA GLU A 270 19.88 -46.74 -12.65
C GLU A 270 20.62 -47.06 -11.34
N PRO A 271 20.43 -46.25 -10.28
CA PRO A 271 19.67 -46.81 -9.16
C PRO A 271 18.90 -45.80 -8.28
N ASP A 272 17.92 -46.39 -7.59
CA ASP A 272 17.52 -46.20 -6.19
C ASP A 272 17.18 -44.83 -5.59
N SER A 273 15.95 -44.80 -5.07
CA SER A 273 15.45 -43.83 -4.10
C SER A 273 16.20 -43.92 -2.76
N PRO A 274 16.41 -42.80 -2.05
CA PRO A 274 16.64 -42.83 -0.62
C PRO A 274 15.51 -42.17 0.19
N VAL A 275 15.08 -42.98 1.15
CA VAL A 275 14.33 -42.68 2.38
C VAL A 275 14.98 -41.55 3.16
N TRP A 276 14.19 -40.63 3.72
CA TRP A 276 14.64 -39.72 4.78
C TRP A 276 13.83 -39.91 6.07
N HIS A 277 14.59 -40.14 7.13
CA HIS A 277 14.14 -40.41 8.49
C HIS A 277 13.53 -39.19 9.17
N ARG A 278 12.54 -39.47 10.02
CA ARG A 278 11.89 -38.54 10.96
C ARG A 278 12.53 -38.67 12.35
N PRO A 279 12.84 -37.58 13.07
CA PRO A 279 13.01 -37.64 14.52
C PRO A 279 11.74 -37.14 15.24
N ALA A 280 11.24 -37.95 16.18
CA ALA A 280 10.46 -37.52 17.35
C ALA A 280 11.45 -37.26 18.50
N GLY A 281 11.26 -36.41 19.51
CA GLY A 281 10.16 -35.56 19.97
C GLY A 281 10.64 -34.83 21.25
N GLU A 282 9.70 -34.30 22.05
CA GLU A 282 9.85 -33.58 23.34
C GLU A 282 10.18 -32.07 23.22
N GLY A 283 9.44 -31.11 23.74
CA GLY A 283 8.28 -31.07 24.62
C GLY A 283 8.34 -29.80 25.46
N SER A 284 7.46 -28.80 25.22
CA SER A 284 6.93 -27.89 26.25
C SER A 284 5.90 -26.95 25.61
N ALA A 285 4.62 -27.25 25.85
CA ALA A 285 3.49 -26.45 25.40
C ALA A 285 3.18 -25.36 26.44
N HIS A 286 3.75 -24.17 26.27
CA HIS A 286 3.14 -22.95 26.78
C HIS A 286 2.26 -22.37 25.67
N LYS A 287 0.97 -22.77 25.65
CA LYS A 287 -0.06 -22.06 24.87
C LYS A 287 -0.37 -20.75 25.60
N SER A 288 0.33 -19.68 25.25
CA SER A 288 -0.22 -18.34 25.43
C SER A 288 -1.32 -18.17 24.38
N ASN A 289 -2.54 -17.87 24.84
CA ASN A 289 -3.60 -17.35 23.97
C ASN A 289 -3.15 -15.97 23.47
N ARG A 290 -2.31 -15.97 22.44
CA ARG A 290 -2.00 -14.78 21.65
C ARG A 290 -3.10 -14.70 20.61
N SER A 291 -3.90 -13.63 20.64
CA SER A 291 -4.79 -13.29 19.52
C SER A 291 -3.97 -13.37 18.23
N GLU A 292 -4.36 -14.25 17.32
CA GLU A 292 -3.68 -14.41 16.02
C GLU A 292 -3.97 -13.15 15.20
N GLU A 293 -3.08 -12.16 15.29
CA GLU A 293 -3.06 -11.03 14.36
C GLU A 293 -2.91 -11.60 12.94
N PRO A 294 -3.71 -11.17 11.95
CA PRO A 294 -3.57 -11.67 10.59
C PRO A 294 -2.17 -11.32 10.08
N SER A 295 -1.40 -12.33 9.68
CA SER A 295 0.01 -12.16 9.29
C SER A 295 0.22 -11.28 8.06
N TYR A 296 -0.84 -10.92 7.35
CA TYR A 296 -0.81 -10.08 6.15
C TYR A 296 -0.91 -8.58 6.45
N VAL A 297 -1.25 -8.19 7.68
CA VAL A 297 -1.37 -6.76 8.04
C VAL A 297 0.03 -6.17 8.13
N ASN A 298 0.34 -5.26 7.21
CA ASN A 298 1.59 -4.51 7.21
C ASN A 298 1.35 -3.09 7.72
N TYR A 299 1.88 -2.80 8.91
CA TYR A 299 1.77 -1.49 9.56
C TYR A 299 3.14 -1.02 10.02
N SER A 300 3.51 0.20 9.65
CA SER A 300 4.70 0.88 10.14
C SER A 300 4.34 2.25 10.74
N ARG A 301 5.08 2.65 11.77
CA ARG A 301 4.94 3.95 12.42
C ARG A 301 6.33 4.53 12.64
N LEU A 302 6.57 5.70 12.07
CA LEU A 302 7.82 6.43 12.20
C LEU A 302 7.57 7.77 12.86
N ARG A 303 8.47 8.18 13.76
CA ARG A 303 8.41 9.46 14.46
C ARG A 303 9.63 10.31 14.12
N TYR A 304 9.43 11.60 13.96
CA TYR A 304 10.45 12.57 13.56
C TYR A 304 10.41 13.82 14.44
N VAL A 305 11.58 14.40 14.71
CA VAL A 305 11.72 15.62 15.51
C VAL A 305 12.63 16.63 14.81
N LEU A 306 12.50 17.91 15.17
CA LEU A 306 13.44 18.94 14.75
C LEU A 306 14.81 18.71 15.44
N GLY A 307 15.88 18.77 14.66
CA GLY A 307 17.26 18.66 15.17
C GLY A 307 18.21 18.11 14.12
N GLU A 308 19.50 18.36 14.30
CA GLU A 308 20.53 17.87 13.39
C GLU A 308 20.69 16.35 13.50
N VAL A 309 20.69 15.66 12.37
CA VAL A 309 21.09 14.26 12.26
C VAL A 309 22.63 14.22 12.26
N PRO A 310 23.29 13.59 13.25
CA PRO A 310 24.74 13.44 13.23
C PRO A 310 25.14 12.66 11.97
N GLU A 311 26.21 13.08 11.27
CA GLU A 311 26.62 12.44 10.00
C GLU A 311 26.88 10.93 10.12
N ASN A 312 27.18 10.44 11.33
CA ASN A 312 27.42 9.03 11.63
C ASN A 312 26.14 8.16 11.65
N ASP A 313 24.94 8.74 11.81
CA ASP A 313 23.67 8.00 11.87
C ASP A 313 22.95 7.94 10.51
N ARG A 314 23.52 8.53 9.45
CA ARG A 314 22.96 8.49 8.08
C ARG A 314 22.99 7.08 7.46
N ALA A 315 23.64 6.13 8.14
CA ALA A 315 23.95 4.79 7.65
C ALA A 315 23.33 3.64 8.48
N SER A 316 22.40 3.90 9.40
CA SER A 316 21.58 2.80 9.93
C SER A 316 20.61 2.39 8.83
N GLU A 317 20.97 1.30 8.14
CA GLU A 317 20.21 0.63 7.10
C GLU A 317 18.71 0.71 7.38
N TYR A 318 17.97 1.31 6.45
CA TYR A 318 16.55 1.04 6.30
C TYR A 318 16.44 -0.49 6.29
N GLU A 319 15.75 -1.08 7.28
CA GLU A 319 15.22 -2.40 7.04
C GLU A 319 14.34 -2.24 5.79
N ASP A 320 14.79 -2.85 4.68
CA ASP A 320 14.11 -2.83 3.39
C ASP A 320 12.82 -3.64 3.54
N ASP A 321 11.87 -3.07 4.27
CA ASP A 321 10.48 -3.48 4.29
C ASP A 321 9.95 -3.14 2.90
N LYS A 322 10.15 -4.08 1.96
CA LYS A 322 9.88 -4.00 0.52
C LYS A 322 8.48 -3.50 0.14
N MET A 323 7.57 -3.40 1.10
CA MET A 323 6.18 -2.99 0.94
C MET A 323 5.87 -1.59 1.50
N SER A 324 6.81 -0.95 2.19
CA SER A 324 6.62 0.40 2.73
C SER A 324 7.05 1.47 1.72
N LEU A 325 6.32 2.58 1.67
CA LEU A 325 6.72 3.71 0.84
C LEU A 325 7.89 4.45 1.50
N PRO A 326 8.95 4.78 0.74
CA PRO A 326 10.04 5.58 1.26
C PRO A 326 9.57 7.03 1.46
N PHE A 327 9.86 7.59 2.62
CA PHE A 327 9.56 8.98 2.94
C PHE A 327 10.83 9.77 3.22
N LEU A 328 10.95 10.92 2.55
CA LEU A 328 11.90 11.96 2.88
C LEU A 328 11.20 13.00 3.76
N VAL A 329 11.72 13.24 4.96
CA VAL A 329 11.14 14.18 5.93
C VAL A 329 12.09 15.34 6.18
N THR A 330 11.65 16.56 5.89
CA THR A 330 12.47 17.78 6.02
C THR A 330 11.69 18.91 6.70
N ASP A 331 12.40 19.93 7.18
CA ASP A 331 11.80 21.21 7.52
C ASP A 331 11.58 22.05 6.25
N LEU A 332 10.97 23.23 6.37
CA LEU A 332 10.74 24.10 5.20
C LEU A 332 12.02 24.74 4.64
N LYS A 333 13.17 24.56 5.29
CA LYS A 333 14.49 24.97 4.80
C LYS A 333 15.20 23.82 4.05
N GLY A 334 14.61 22.62 4.01
CA GLY A 334 15.19 21.43 3.39
C GLY A 334 16.13 20.64 4.33
N GLN A 335 16.17 20.95 5.62
CA GLN A 335 16.96 20.18 6.59
C GLN A 335 16.23 18.91 6.98
N HIS A 336 16.90 17.75 6.93
CA HIS A 336 16.31 16.48 7.33
C HIS A 336 15.90 16.49 8.81
N LEU A 337 14.69 15.99 9.09
CA LEU A 337 14.28 15.75 10.47
C LEU A 337 14.94 14.49 11.02
N LYS A 338 15.19 14.50 12.33
CA LYS A 338 15.80 13.37 13.01
C LYS A 338 14.74 12.30 13.31
N PRO A 339 14.92 11.04 12.88
CA PRO A 339 14.04 9.96 13.30
C PRO A 339 14.20 9.69 14.80
N LEU A 340 13.09 9.46 15.48
CA LEU A 340 13.02 9.10 16.88
C LEU A 340 12.89 7.58 17.00
N ASN A 341 13.77 6.95 17.76
CA ASN A 341 13.68 5.52 18.05
C ASN A 341 12.39 5.24 18.85
N ASP A 342 11.67 4.19 18.47
CA ASP A 342 10.34 3.91 19.00
C ASP A 342 10.28 3.66 20.52
N LYS A 343 11.42 3.29 21.12
CA LYS A 343 11.55 3.06 22.57
C LYS A 343 11.90 4.31 23.36
N ALA A 344 12.19 5.43 22.70
CA ALA A 344 12.59 6.66 23.36
C ALA A 344 11.35 7.44 23.86
N CYS A 345 11.27 7.68 25.17
CA CYS A 345 10.31 8.64 25.72
C CYS A 345 10.78 10.05 25.33
N PHE A 346 10.07 10.68 24.40
CA PHE A 346 10.36 12.05 23.98
C PHE A 346 9.26 12.98 24.48
N GLN A 347 9.66 14.09 25.11
CA GLN A 347 8.74 15.03 25.75
C GLN A 347 8.44 16.27 24.90
N GLY A 348 9.01 16.40 23.70
CA GLY A 348 8.78 17.54 22.80
C GLY A 348 7.76 17.25 21.68
N GLN A 349 7.56 18.24 20.80
CA GLN A 349 6.75 18.04 19.58
C GLN A 349 7.41 17.05 18.64
N HIS A 350 6.62 16.14 18.07
CA HIS A 350 7.10 15.20 17.08
C HIS A 350 6.07 14.99 15.97
N LEU A 351 6.57 14.73 14.76
CA LEU A 351 5.80 14.33 13.60
C LEU A 351 5.67 12.81 13.60
N CYS A 352 4.47 12.31 13.38
CA CYS A 352 4.16 10.89 13.25
C CYS A 352 3.72 10.61 11.81
N VAL A 353 4.35 9.61 11.20
CA VAL A 353 4.01 9.07 9.88
C VAL A 353 3.64 7.60 10.07
N GLU A 354 2.38 7.27 9.82
CA GLU A 354 1.86 5.92 9.91
C GLU A 354 1.54 5.39 8.51
N GLN A 355 1.94 4.16 8.21
CA GLN A 355 1.57 3.47 6.98
C GLN A 355 0.83 2.18 7.31
N LEU A 356 -0.32 1.97 6.68
CA LEU A 356 -1.02 0.70 6.68
C LEU A 356 -1.19 0.26 5.23
N THR A 357 -0.71 -0.93 4.88
CA THR A 357 -0.67 -1.41 3.49
C THR A 357 -1.56 -2.63 3.29
N LEU A 358 -2.38 -2.60 2.25
CA LEU A 358 -3.19 -3.73 1.79
C LEU A 358 -2.69 -4.22 0.43
N ASP A 359 -2.18 -5.44 0.39
CA ASP A 359 -1.69 -6.09 -0.84
C ASP A 359 -2.86 -6.60 -1.70
N PHE A 360 -2.94 -6.17 -2.96
CA PHE A 360 -4.07 -6.50 -3.82
C PHE A 360 -4.08 -7.97 -4.23
N GLU A 361 -2.93 -8.56 -4.52
CA GLU A 361 -2.86 -9.98 -4.92
C GLU A 361 -3.28 -10.89 -3.77
N TYR A 362 -2.89 -10.57 -2.55
CA TYR A 362 -3.34 -11.27 -1.35
C TYR A 362 -4.87 -11.21 -1.24
N VAL A 363 -5.45 -10.00 -1.30
CA VAL A 363 -6.90 -9.80 -1.23
C VAL A 363 -7.61 -10.60 -2.33
N ILE A 364 -7.19 -10.47 -3.59
CA ILE A 364 -7.79 -11.17 -4.72
C ILE A 364 -7.77 -12.69 -4.49
N ASN A 365 -6.62 -13.25 -4.10
CA ASN A 365 -6.48 -14.69 -3.87
C ASN A 365 -7.34 -15.19 -2.72
N GLU A 366 -7.44 -14.45 -1.61
CA GLU A 366 -8.28 -14.82 -0.48
C GLU A 366 -9.77 -14.75 -0.83
N VAL A 367 -10.23 -13.68 -1.48
CA VAL A 367 -11.64 -13.53 -1.90
C VAL A 367 -12.03 -14.64 -2.88
N ILE A 368 -11.18 -14.95 -3.86
CA ILE A 368 -11.45 -16.04 -4.81
C ILE A 368 -11.51 -17.38 -4.08
N ARG A 369 -10.60 -17.65 -3.14
CA ARG A 369 -10.55 -18.94 -2.44
C ARG A 369 -11.75 -19.15 -1.52
N HIS A 370 -12.21 -18.11 -0.85
CA HIS A 370 -13.19 -18.21 0.23
C HIS A 370 -14.61 -17.85 -0.18
N ASP A 371 -14.79 -16.91 -1.12
CA ASP A 371 -16.11 -16.31 -1.39
C ASP A 371 -16.60 -16.50 -2.83
N ALA A 372 -15.72 -16.77 -3.81
CA ALA A 372 -16.12 -16.93 -5.19
C ALA A 372 -16.79 -18.30 -5.47
N SER A 373 -18.01 -18.29 -5.99
CA SER A 373 -18.75 -19.50 -6.41
C SER A 373 -18.05 -20.28 -7.54
N TRP A 374 -17.23 -19.59 -8.34
CA TRP A 374 -16.46 -20.12 -9.46
C TRP A 374 -14.99 -20.42 -9.10
N SER A 375 -14.63 -20.43 -7.81
CA SER A 375 -13.25 -20.68 -7.32
C SER A 375 -12.61 -21.96 -7.88
N GLN A 376 -13.40 -23.01 -8.08
CA GLN A 376 -12.92 -24.29 -8.65
C GLN A 376 -12.59 -24.21 -10.15
N GLN A 377 -13.09 -23.19 -10.85
CA GLN A 377 -12.81 -22.94 -12.27
C GLN A 377 -11.57 -22.05 -12.43
N PHE A 378 -11.20 -21.27 -11.42
CA PHE A 378 -10.12 -20.29 -11.47
C PHE A 378 -8.75 -20.94 -11.73
N CYS A 379 -7.96 -20.33 -12.60
CA CYS A 379 -6.58 -20.74 -12.89
C CYS A 379 -5.57 -19.71 -12.38
N SER A 380 -5.70 -18.47 -12.86
CA SER A 380 -4.83 -17.34 -12.53
C SER A 380 -5.50 -16.04 -12.98
N PHE A 381 -5.13 -14.90 -12.40
CA PHE A 381 -5.43 -13.59 -12.98
C PHE A 381 -4.21 -13.05 -13.73
N SER A 382 -4.43 -12.17 -14.70
CA SER A 382 -3.38 -11.56 -15.52
C SER A 382 -3.23 -10.06 -15.29
N ASP A 383 -4.31 -9.40 -14.90
CA ASP A 383 -4.34 -7.94 -14.72
C ASP A 383 -5.51 -7.56 -13.80
N TYR A 384 -5.38 -6.43 -13.09
CA TYR A 384 -6.42 -5.89 -12.25
C TYR A 384 -6.37 -4.36 -12.17
N ASP A 385 -7.53 -3.74 -11.99
CA ASP A 385 -7.66 -2.31 -11.75
C ASP A 385 -8.47 -2.06 -10.48
N ILE A 386 -8.05 -1.07 -9.69
CA ILE A 386 -8.59 -0.80 -8.36
C ILE A 386 -9.15 0.61 -8.34
N VAL A 387 -10.45 0.71 -8.04
CA VAL A 387 -11.15 1.98 -7.90
C VAL A 387 -11.67 2.13 -6.49
N ILE A 388 -11.36 3.25 -5.84
CA ILE A 388 -11.95 3.59 -4.54
C ILE A 388 -13.39 4.04 -4.80
N LEU A 389 -14.34 3.34 -4.20
CA LEU A 389 -15.76 3.68 -4.31
C LEU A 389 -16.19 4.64 -3.19
N GLU A 390 -15.66 4.45 -1.98
CA GLU A 390 -16.02 5.27 -0.82
C GLU A 390 -14.93 5.18 0.27
N MET A 391 -14.76 6.26 1.02
CA MET A 391 -13.96 6.31 2.24
C MET A 391 -14.85 6.88 3.36
N CYS A 392 -15.25 6.02 4.30
CA CYS A 392 -16.10 6.38 5.43
C CYS A 392 -15.24 6.82 6.63
N PRO A 393 -15.11 8.12 6.92
CA PRO A 393 -14.21 8.60 7.97
C PRO A 393 -14.70 8.24 9.39
N ASP A 394 -16.02 8.10 9.56
CA ASP A 394 -16.64 7.79 10.86
C ASP A 394 -16.42 6.33 11.28
N THR A 395 -16.38 5.41 10.31
CA THR A 395 -16.19 3.97 10.55
C THR A 395 -14.79 3.49 10.19
N ASN A 396 -13.91 4.38 9.72
CA ASN A 396 -12.57 4.06 9.24
C ASN A 396 -12.54 2.94 8.19
N LYS A 397 -13.50 2.93 7.26
CA LYS A 397 -13.59 1.90 6.21
C LYS A 397 -13.39 2.49 4.82
N VAL A 398 -12.54 1.84 4.05
CA VAL A 398 -12.36 2.07 2.61
C VAL A 398 -13.13 1.01 1.86
N ILE A 399 -14.03 1.42 0.97
CA ILE A 399 -14.72 0.52 0.04
C ILE A 399 -14.08 0.66 -1.32
N MET A 400 -13.65 -0.47 -1.90
CA MET A 400 -12.98 -0.51 -3.19
C MET A 400 -13.57 -1.57 -4.10
N ASN A 401 -13.48 -1.33 -5.39
CA ASN A 401 -13.81 -2.27 -6.45
C ASN A 401 -12.53 -2.74 -7.14
N ILE A 402 -12.41 -4.05 -7.34
CA ILE A 402 -11.29 -4.71 -8.01
C ILE A 402 -11.83 -5.31 -9.31
N GLY A 403 -11.59 -4.64 -10.43
CA GLY A 403 -11.84 -5.20 -11.75
C GLY A 403 -10.74 -6.18 -12.10
N LEU A 404 -11.10 -7.41 -12.47
CA LEU A 404 -10.14 -8.52 -12.61
C LEU A 404 -10.23 -9.15 -13.99
N LEU A 405 -9.09 -9.28 -14.66
CA LEU A 405 -8.92 -10.08 -15.87
C LEU A 405 -8.27 -11.43 -15.51
N LEU A 406 -8.97 -12.53 -15.78
CA LEU A 406 -8.53 -13.85 -15.31
C LEU A 406 -8.76 -14.99 -16.31
N LEU A 407 -8.08 -16.11 -16.09
CA LEU A 407 -8.30 -17.37 -16.78
C LEU A 407 -9.11 -18.32 -15.89
N ALA A 408 -10.16 -18.89 -16.46
CA ALA A 408 -10.97 -19.91 -15.80
C ALA A 408 -11.41 -21.00 -16.78
N PHE A 409 -11.53 -22.23 -16.29
CA PHE A 409 -12.14 -23.33 -17.04
C PHE A 409 -13.63 -23.08 -17.23
N PRO A 410 -14.22 -23.45 -18.38
CA PRO A 410 -15.67 -23.45 -18.52
C PRO A 410 -16.31 -24.41 -17.50
N PRO A 411 -17.57 -24.17 -17.11
CA PRO A 411 -18.31 -25.12 -16.27
C PRO A 411 -18.36 -26.49 -16.96
N PRO A 412 -18.42 -27.59 -16.20
CA PRO A 412 -18.46 -28.93 -16.74
C PRO A 412 -19.80 -29.17 -17.49
N GLN A 413 -19.83 -28.82 -18.77
CA GLN A 413 -20.82 -29.28 -19.74
C GLN A 413 -20.11 -30.07 -20.84
N GLU A 414 -20.79 -31.11 -21.33
CA GLU A 414 -20.24 -32.27 -22.03
C GLU A 414 -19.33 -31.95 -23.25
N ASP A 415 -18.24 -32.71 -23.34
CA ASP A 415 -17.49 -33.11 -24.54
C ASP A 415 -16.86 -32.05 -25.47
N THR A 416 -16.59 -30.84 -24.97
CA THR A 416 -15.67 -29.92 -25.66
C THR A 416 -14.35 -29.75 -24.91
N GLN A 417 -13.26 -29.71 -25.67
CA GLN A 417 -11.89 -29.61 -25.17
C GLN A 417 -11.77 -28.49 -24.11
N LEU A 418 -11.61 -28.88 -22.85
CA LEU A 418 -11.59 -28.02 -21.66
C LEU A 418 -10.33 -27.12 -21.66
N ARG A 419 -10.36 -26.05 -22.44
CA ARG A 419 -9.32 -25.01 -22.37
C ARG A 419 -9.80 -23.86 -21.50
N PRO A 420 -8.95 -23.35 -20.58
CA PRO A 420 -9.23 -22.12 -19.87
C PRO A 420 -9.48 -20.99 -20.87
N LYS A 421 -10.45 -20.13 -20.55
CA LYS A 421 -10.75 -18.92 -21.31
C LYS A 421 -10.55 -17.69 -20.45
N THR A 422 -10.31 -16.56 -21.11
CA THR A 422 -10.20 -15.25 -20.46
C THR A 422 -11.58 -14.72 -20.10
N HIS A 423 -11.74 -14.29 -18.86
CA HIS A 423 -12.94 -13.71 -18.30
C HIS A 423 -12.63 -12.40 -17.60
N HIS A 424 -13.65 -11.57 -17.48
CA HIS A 424 -13.67 -10.39 -16.62
C HIS A 424 -14.67 -10.62 -15.49
N THR A 425 -14.33 -10.15 -14.29
CA THR A 425 -15.22 -10.10 -13.12
C THR A 425 -14.85 -8.89 -12.24
N SER A 426 -15.65 -8.63 -11.20
CA SER A 426 -15.43 -7.58 -10.23
C SER A 426 -15.56 -8.11 -8.81
N LEU A 427 -14.65 -7.70 -7.93
CA LEU A 427 -14.69 -7.98 -6.50
C LEU A 427 -14.90 -6.67 -5.74
N LYS A 428 -15.83 -6.62 -4.79
CA LYS A 428 -16.01 -5.46 -3.89
C LYS A 428 -15.59 -5.84 -2.49
N VAL A 429 -14.73 -5.01 -1.91
CA VAL A 429 -14.10 -5.26 -0.62
C VAL A 429 -14.18 -4.02 0.25
N ALA A 430 -14.42 -4.22 1.56
CA ALA A 430 -14.28 -3.19 2.58
C ALA A 430 -13.03 -3.45 3.42
N TRP A 431 -12.13 -2.48 3.49
CA TRP A 431 -10.91 -2.50 4.30
C TRP A 431 -11.06 -1.58 5.51
N ASP A 432 -10.82 -2.13 6.70
CA ASP A 432 -10.96 -1.46 7.98
C ASP A 432 -9.58 -0.94 8.43
N LEU A 433 -9.43 0.38 8.51
CA LEU A 433 -8.16 1.03 8.86
C LEU A 433 -7.83 0.94 10.35
N ASP A 434 -8.79 0.60 11.22
CA ASP A 434 -8.54 0.40 12.64
C ASP A 434 -7.94 -0.97 12.93
N THR A 435 -8.32 -1.99 12.16
CA THR A 435 -7.92 -3.37 12.37
C THR A 435 -6.95 -3.90 11.31
N GLY A 436 -6.84 -3.23 10.17
CA GLY A 436 -6.10 -3.71 8.99
C GLY A 436 -6.78 -4.85 8.23
N VAL A 437 -7.93 -5.34 8.71
CA VAL A 437 -8.65 -6.47 8.12
C VAL A 437 -9.52 -6.00 6.97
N PHE A 438 -9.64 -6.82 5.92
CA PHE A 438 -10.61 -6.62 4.86
C PHE A 438 -11.76 -7.64 4.95
N SER A 439 -12.90 -7.30 4.34
CA SER A 439 -14.07 -8.17 4.23
C SER A 439 -14.69 -8.07 2.84
N THR A 440 -15.11 -9.20 2.30
CA THR A 440 -15.79 -9.28 1.00
C THR A 440 -17.21 -8.73 1.10
N LEU A 441 -17.55 -7.81 0.21
CA LEU A 441 -18.90 -7.24 0.09
C LEU A 441 -19.69 -7.91 -1.03
N SER A 442 -19.07 -8.14 -2.18
CA SER A 442 -19.67 -8.86 -3.31
C SER A 442 -18.61 -9.46 -4.23
N VAL A 443 -18.99 -10.53 -4.91
CA VAL A 443 -18.21 -11.18 -5.97
C VAL A 443 -19.12 -11.37 -7.17
N ASP A 444 -18.75 -10.81 -8.31
CA ASP A 444 -19.54 -10.90 -9.53
C ASP A 444 -19.26 -12.22 -10.29
N ASP A 445 -20.18 -12.60 -11.18
CA ASP A 445 -20.02 -13.75 -12.07
C ASP A 445 -18.95 -13.52 -13.15
N LEU A 446 -18.45 -14.61 -13.73
CA LEU A 446 -17.46 -14.57 -14.80
C LEU A 446 -18.11 -14.18 -16.14
N THR A 447 -17.57 -13.16 -16.80
CA THR A 447 -17.98 -12.74 -18.15
C THR A 447 -16.88 -13.02 -19.17
N GLU A 448 -17.11 -13.90 -20.14
CA GLU A 448 -16.11 -14.25 -21.17
C GLU A 448 -15.70 -13.03 -22.01
N VAL A 449 -14.39 -12.80 -22.11
CA VAL A 449 -13.82 -11.75 -22.96
C VAL A 449 -13.65 -12.30 -24.37
N LYS A 450 -14.65 -12.07 -25.23
CA LYS A 450 -14.51 -12.33 -26.66
C LYS A 450 -13.50 -11.34 -27.22
N VAL A 451 -12.43 -11.84 -27.85
CA VAL A 451 -11.29 -11.10 -28.40
C VAL A 451 -11.76 -9.83 -29.14
N ALA A 452 -11.79 -8.72 -28.42
CA ALA A 452 -12.01 -7.39 -28.91
C ALA A 452 -11.13 -6.47 -28.07
N VAL A 453 -9.92 -6.24 -28.59
CA VAL A 453 -8.96 -5.18 -28.29
C VAL A 453 -8.85 -4.81 -26.81
N SER A 454 -7.72 -5.16 -26.17
CA SER A 454 -7.39 -4.88 -24.76
C SER A 454 -7.57 -3.42 -24.33
N GLY A 455 -7.64 -2.46 -25.26
CA GLY A 455 -7.93 -1.06 -24.96
C GLY A 455 -9.42 -0.67 -24.83
N ALA A 456 -10.37 -1.55 -25.18
CA ALA A 456 -11.79 -1.18 -25.24
C ALA A 456 -12.61 -1.57 -23.99
N ARG A 457 -12.06 -2.37 -23.06
CA ARG A 457 -12.76 -2.82 -21.84
C ARG A 457 -12.05 -2.49 -20.53
N THR A 458 -10.78 -2.07 -20.56
CA THR A 458 -10.19 -1.23 -19.49
C THR A 458 -10.73 0.21 -19.54
N GLY A 459 -11.54 0.54 -20.56
CA GLY A 459 -12.35 1.74 -20.59
C GLY A 459 -13.47 1.69 -19.56
N ARG A 460 -13.15 2.13 -18.33
CA ARG A 460 -14.07 2.70 -17.33
C ARG A 460 -15.42 1.98 -17.23
N VAL A 461 -15.47 0.93 -16.42
CA VAL A 461 -16.73 0.55 -15.77
C VAL A 461 -16.78 1.34 -14.46
N ALA A 462 -17.38 2.53 -14.54
CA ALA A 462 -17.71 3.37 -13.39
C ALA A 462 -18.90 2.80 -12.61
#